data_AF-A0AAF0JCA2-F1
#
_entry.id   AF-A0AAF0JCA2-F1
#
_cell.length_a   1.000
_cell.length_b   1.000
_cell.length_c   1.000
_cell.angle_alpha   90.00
_cell.angle_beta   90.00
_cell.angle_gamma   90.00
#
_symmetry.space_group_name_H-M   'P 1'
#
loop_
_entity.id
_entity.type
_entity.pdbx_description
1 polymer ?
#
loop_
_entity_poly.entity_id
_entity_poly.type
_entity_poly.pdbx_seq_one_letter_code
_entity_poly.pdbx_strand_id
1 'polypeptide(L)'
;MPSVPPAAAYYVPSLPGLPSATNEPFDTYAGYLPARRVDAEGKPADNAHLYFVLHRAMRQSRDRRLIIWLNGGPGCSSFDGLMMEPVGTGFSYVSNNAFAKSVAQAAEEVAFFLQRFVEVFPEYARSVHSVHGTGTGVEVYIAGESYAGQYIPYIAHELIKMRTRSPVLLRGIAIGNGYIDPVTQSGSELDMMVESGLWKKSSSDNPGPLLEYRECDDVLVEIMNKSTHGYVSPADSSPKRCINIYDVRLDDLSPACGMNWPHGLAPTYEYLARKDVREALHVDEKFHPEAWVECRQNVGGVIHASADSTNASVTLLPSILDAGVPVLIFAGDKDLICNYIGLERMVDALEWKGARGFSDPPVEYTLGGRDAGIWRTSRGLSYVRVKDASHMAGVDKPLVVHDMMLRFMNVSVEAPFTGQSRVESTVGNSTRVHLAGPPTTTQPNSDAVPKAPEGTYFNYSLWFLVIVVVGIAAFFGYRRVRRRAPALAASPPPRPVPARHVYEPVPVERDDNVELSHFRIDDD
;
A
#
# COMPACT_ATOMS: atom_id res chain seq x y z
N MET A 1 -14.34 14.54 -20.20
CA MET A 1 -13.37 13.57 -19.65
C MET A 1 -12.91 12.67 -20.78
N PRO A 2 -11.66 12.15 -20.78
CA PRO A 2 -11.18 11.27 -21.83
C PRO A 2 -12.08 10.03 -21.97
N SER A 3 -12.32 9.55 -23.19
CA SER A 3 -13.10 8.33 -23.40
C SER A 3 -12.37 7.11 -22.85
N VAL A 4 -13.04 6.34 -21.99
CA VAL A 4 -12.54 5.06 -21.49
C VAL A 4 -13.09 3.90 -22.33
N PRO A 5 -12.28 2.85 -22.61
CA PRO A 5 -12.77 1.63 -23.26
C PRO A 5 -13.93 0.98 -22.49
N PRO A 6 -14.82 0.23 -23.16
CA PRO A 6 -15.87 -0.53 -22.47
C PRO A 6 -15.29 -1.68 -21.63
N ALA A 7 -16.03 -2.16 -20.62
CA ALA A 7 -15.62 -3.27 -19.75
C ALA A 7 -15.09 -4.51 -20.51
N ALA A 8 -15.66 -4.84 -21.67
CA ALA A 8 -15.22 -5.97 -22.49
C ALA A 8 -13.75 -5.89 -22.93
N ALA A 9 -13.20 -4.67 -23.08
CA ALA A 9 -11.79 -4.48 -23.43
C ALA A 9 -10.82 -4.89 -22.31
N TYR A 10 -11.32 -5.01 -21.08
CA TYR A 10 -10.53 -5.39 -19.91
C TYR A 10 -10.72 -6.86 -19.54
N TYR A 11 -11.58 -7.61 -20.23
CA TYR A 11 -11.89 -8.99 -19.85
C TYR A 11 -10.67 -9.91 -20.00
N VAL A 12 -10.43 -10.74 -18.99
CA VAL A 12 -9.35 -11.75 -18.97
C VAL A 12 -9.99 -13.13 -19.18
N PRO A 13 -9.98 -13.68 -20.41
CA PRO A 13 -10.70 -14.91 -20.73
C PRO A 13 -10.08 -16.16 -20.11
N SER A 14 -8.77 -16.14 -19.84
CA SER A 14 -8.04 -17.24 -19.24
C SER A 14 -6.74 -16.72 -18.63
N LEU A 15 -6.32 -17.30 -17.51
CA LEU A 15 -5.02 -17.04 -16.90
C LEU A 15 -4.15 -18.30 -17.02
N PRO A 16 -2.90 -18.21 -17.53
CA PRO A 16 -2.03 -19.37 -17.64
C PRO A 16 -1.85 -20.09 -16.30
N GLY A 17 -1.96 -21.41 -16.25
CA GLY A 17 -1.82 -22.18 -15.01
C GLY A 17 -3.09 -22.33 -14.18
N LEU A 18 -4.20 -21.64 -14.50
CA LEU A 18 -5.51 -21.97 -13.95
C LEU A 18 -6.09 -23.21 -14.67
N PRO A 19 -6.62 -24.22 -13.96
CA PRO A 19 -7.24 -25.39 -14.58
C PRO A 19 -8.44 -24.98 -15.44
N SER A 20 -8.54 -25.51 -16.65
CA SER A 20 -9.68 -25.27 -17.55
C SER A 20 -11.03 -25.81 -17.04
N ALA A 21 -11.03 -26.53 -15.91
CA ALA A 21 -12.15 -27.28 -15.35
C ALA A 21 -12.52 -26.87 -13.92
N THR A 22 -12.40 -25.58 -13.55
CA THR A 22 -13.07 -25.12 -12.34
C THR A 22 -14.56 -24.96 -12.64
N ASN A 23 -15.42 -25.65 -11.88
CA ASN A 23 -16.88 -25.53 -11.98
C ASN A 23 -17.40 -24.11 -11.63
N GLU A 24 -16.51 -23.19 -11.27
CA GLU A 24 -16.76 -21.75 -11.16
C GLU A 24 -15.68 -21.01 -11.97
N PRO A 25 -16.02 -20.42 -13.13
CA PRO A 25 -15.06 -19.63 -13.91
C PRO A 25 -14.72 -18.33 -13.17
N PHE A 26 -13.43 -18.02 -13.06
CA PHE A 26 -12.95 -16.74 -12.52
C PHE A 26 -13.32 -15.60 -13.48
N ASP A 27 -14.38 -14.86 -13.19
CA ASP A 27 -14.78 -13.70 -13.97
C ASP A 27 -13.90 -12.49 -13.61
N THR A 28 -12.88 -12.27 -14.44
CA THR A 28 -11.76 -11.38 -14.16
C THR A 28 -11.62 -10.33 -15.24
N TYR A 29 -11.33 -9.09 -14.82
CA TYR A 29 -11.00 -7.97 -15.69
C TYR A 29 -9.68 -7.36 -15.22
N ALA A 30 -8.83 -6.91 -16.13
CA ALA A 30 -7.57 -6.27 -15.77
C ALA A 30 -7.15 -5.24 -16.81
N GLY A 31 -6.36 -4.27 -16.39
CA GLY A 31 -5.76 -3.28 -17.27
C GLY A 31 -5.63 -1.91 -16.63
N TYR A 32 -5.60 -0.88 -17.46
CA TYR A 32 -5.21 0.48 -17.07
C TYR A 32 -6.36 1.47 -17.15
N LEU A 33 -6.43 2.37 -16.16
CA LEU A 33 -7.26 3.58 -16.23
C LEU A 33 -6.45 4.83 -15.85
N PRO A 34 -6.78 6.00 -16.45
CA PRO A 34 -6.09 7.25 -16.14
C PRO A 34 -6.25 7.66 -14.67
N ALA A 35 -5.15 8.14 -14.08
CA ALA A 35 -5.09 8.58 -12.69
C ALA A 35 -5.04 10.12 -12.52
N ARG A 36 -4.78 10.87 -13.60
CA ARG A 36 -4.72 12.34 -13.56
C ARG A 36 -6.04 12.97 -13.95
N ARG A 37 -6.44 13.98 -13.18
CA ARG A 37 -7.46 14.95 -13.60
C ARG A 37 -7.02 15.65 -14.88
N VAL A 38 -8.01 16.03 -15.67
CA VAL A 38 -7.82 16.79 -16.91
C VAL A 38 -8.10 18.27 -16.68
N ASP A 39 -7.43 19.13 -17.44
CA ASP A 39 -7.70 20.57 -17.48
C ASP A 39 -9.05 20.89 -18.17
N ALA A 40 -9.35 22.18 -18.32
CA ALA A 40 -10.60 22.65 -18.93
C ALA A 40 -10.72 22.21 -20.40
N GLU A 41 -9.59 22.00 -21.07
CA GLU A 41 -9.47 21.52 -22.45
C GLU A 41 -9.51 19.99 -22.55
N GLY A 42 -9.60 19.28 -21.42
CA GLY A 42 -9.70 17.83 -21.36
C GLY A 42 -8.37 17.09 -21.48
N LYS A 43 -7.23 17.78 -21.31
CA LYS A 43 -5.88 17.22 -21.39
C LYS A 43 -5.35 16.88 -19.99
N PRO A 44 -4.81 15.68 -19.76
CA PRO A 44 -4.18 15.34 -18.49
C PRO A 44 -2.79 15.99 -18.36
N ALA A 45 -2.36 16.25 -17.14
CA ALA A 45 -1.04 16.83 -16.85
C ALA A 45 0.13 15.92 -17.29
N ASP A 46 -0.06 14.60 -17.17
CA ASP A 46 0.88 13.57 -17.60
C ASP A 46 0.11 12.29 -18.00
N ASN A 47 0.83 11.18 -18.19
CA ASN A 47 0.27 9.89 -18.58
C ASN A 47 0.14 8.90 -17.40
N ALA A 48 -0.08 9.35 -16.17
CA ALA A 48 -0.22 8.43 -15.05
C ALA A 48 -1.47 7.56 -15.20
N HIS A 49 -1.28 6.24 -15.07
CA HIS A 49 -2.32 5.23 -15.08
C HIS A 49 -2.18 4.32 -13.87
N LEU A 50 -3.32 4.02 -13.23
CA LEU A 50 -3.38 2.92 -12.27
C LEU A 50 -3.74 1.65 -13.02
N TYR A 51 -3.01 0.60 -12.70
CA TYR A 51 -3.35 -0.75 -13.09
C TYR A 51 -4.30 -1.36 -12.07
N PHE A 52 -5.32 -2.07 -12.54
CA PHE A 52 -6.25 -2.79 -11.69
C PHE A 52 -6.41 -4.23 -12.16
N VAL A 53 -6.75 -5.10 -11.21
CA VAL A 53 -7.41 -6.39 -11.46
C VAL A 53 -8.76 -6.30 -10.78
N LEU A 54 -9.81 -6.84 -11.39
CA LEU A 54 -11.15 -6.92 -10.84
C LEU A 54 -11.61 -8.36 -10.93
N HIS A 55 -11.85 -8.97 -9.77
CA HIS A 55 -12.56 -10.23 -9.69
C HIS A 55 -14.02 -9.97 -9.33
N ARG A 56 -14.95 -10.49 -10.14
CA ARG A 56 -16.36 -10.46 -9.75
C ARG A 56 -16.60 -11.44 -8.60
N ALA A 57 -17.55 -11.10 -7.73
CA ALA A 57 -17.97 -11.97 -6.66
C ALA A 57 -18.48 -13.31 -7.24
N MET A 58 -17.85 -14.41 -6.85
CA MET A 58 -18.23 -15.77 -7.26
C MET A 58 -19.68 -16.10 -6.88
N ARG A 59 -20.18 -15.47 -5.81
CA ARG A 59 -21.56 -15.59 -5.34
C ARG A 59 -22.19 -14.22 -5.26
N GLN A 60 -23.26 -14.01 -6.02
CA GLN A 60 -23.99 -12.74 -6.00
C GLN A 60 -24.92 -12.71 -4.78
N SER A 61 -24.65 -11.84 -3.82
CA SER A 61 -25.69 -11.35 -2.91
C SER A 61 -26.71 -10.52 -3.70
N ARG A 62 -27.91 -10.34 -3.14
CA ARG A 62 -28.94 -9.44 -3.69
C ARG A 62 -28.38 -8.05 -4.01
N ASP A 63 -27.42 -7.59 -3.19
CA ASP A 63 -26.72 -6.32 -3.34
C ASP A 63 -25.27 -6.57 -3.76
N ARG A 64 -24.86 -6.08 -4.94
CA ARG A 64 -23.44 -6.08 -5.33
C ARG A 64 -22.70 -5.00 -4.56
N ARG A 65 -21.51 -5.33 -4.05
CA ARG A 65 -20.64 -4.43 -3.30
C ARG A 65 -19.26 -4.46 -3.96
N LEU A 66 -18.68 -3.28 -4.17
CA LEU A 66 -17.32 -3.16 -4.65
C LEU A 66 -16.39 -2.96 -3.46
N ILE A 67 -15.37 -3.80 -3.35
CA ILE A 67 -14.27 -3.62 -2.41
C ILE A 67 -13.05 -3.25 -3.24
N ILE A 68 -12.40 -2.16 -2.87
CA ILE A 68 -11.07 -1.82 -3.36
C ILE A 68 -10.10 -2.25 -2.29
N TRP A 69 -9.11 -3.03 -2.68
CA TRP A 69 -8.00 -3.41 -1.80
C TRP A 69 -6.75 -2.60 -2.16
N LEU A 70 -6.07 -2.08 -1.14
CA LEU A 70 -4.80 -1.35 -1.24
C LEU A 70 -3.77 -1.95 -0.26
N ASN A 71 -2.61 -2.35 -0.75
CA ASN A 71 -1.45 -2.71 0.04
C ASN A 71 -0.66 -1.45 0.46
N GLY A 72 0.33 -1.67 1.31
CA GLY A 72 1.16 -0.62 1.89
C GLY A 72 2.48 -0.35 1.15
N GLY A 73 3.59 -0.47 1.88
CA GLY A 73 4.92 -0.06 1.45
C GLY A 73 5.43 1.13 2.26
N PRO A 74 5.32 2.39 1.80
CA PRO A 74 4.68 2.90 0.58
C PRO A 74 5.35 2.44 -0.72
N GLY A 75 4.52 2.11 -1.72
CA GLY A 75 4.99 1.64 -3.00
C GLY A 75 5.14 0.12 -3.11
N CYS A 76 4.45 -0.67 -2.28
CA CYS A 76 4.35 -2.13 -2.40
C CYS A 76 3.05 -2.55 -3.10
N SER A 77 3.16 -3.50 -4.02
CA SER A 77 2.11 -3.83 -4.96
C SER A 77 1.04 -4.71 -4.34
N SER A 78 -0.21 -4.26 -4.49
CA SER A 78 -1.44 -4.93 -4.11
C SER A 78 -1.68 -6.22 -4.85
N PHE A 79 -0.79 -6.64 -5.77
CA PHE A 79 -0.78 -8.01 -6.22
C PHE A 79 -0.51 -9.00 -5.07
N ASP A 80 0.10 -8.60 -3.94
CA ASP A 80 0.17 -9.43 -2.73
C ASP A 80 -1.22 -9.71 -2.14
N GLY A 81 -2.13 -8.73 -2.19
CA GLY A 81 -3.55 -8.86 -1.85
C GLY A 81 -4.48 -9.13 -3.05
N LEU A 82 -3.92 -9.33 -4.24
CA LEU A 82 -4.60 -9.45 -5.54
C LEU A 82 -5.51 -8.27 -5.96
N MET A 83 -5.15 -6.99 -5.74
CA MET A 83 -5.83 -5.84 -6.36
C MET A 83 -5.02 -4.51 -6.48
N MET A 84 -5.59 -3.30 -6.37
CA MET A 84 -5.13 -2.05 -7.04
C MET A 84 -4.02 -1.23 -6.34
N GLU A 85 -3.20 -0.51 -7.10
CA GLU A 85 -2.01 0.20 -6.60
C GLU A 85 -1.97 1.73 -6.83
N PRO A 86 -1.23 2.52 -6.01
CA PRO A 86 -0.81 3.87 -6.37
C PRO A 86 0.04 3.92 -7.66
N VAL A 87 0.12 5.10 -8.27
CA VAL A 87 0.89 5.31 -9.51
C VAL A 87 2.36 4.95 -9.30
N GLY A 88 2.89 4.06 -10.13
CA GLY A 88 4.29 3.63 -10.11
C GLY A 88 4.57 2.33 -9.37
N THR A 89 3.57 1.74 -8.71
CA THR A 89 3.74 0.46 -8.01
C THR A 89 3.19 -0.72 -8.82
N GLY A 90 3.86 -1.88 -8.75
CA GLY A 90 3.48 -3.07 -9.50
C GLY A 90 3.48 -2.80 -11.00
N PHE A 91 2.31 -2.98 -11.63
CA PHE A 91 2.09 -2.66 -13.04
C PHE A 91 1.54 -1.25 -13.30
N SER A 92 1.29 -0.41 -12.28
CA SER A 92 0.88 0.99 -12.47
C SER A 92 2.06 1.83 -12.97
N TYR A 93 1.84 2.80 -13.86
CA TYR A 93 2.93 3.59 -14.46
C TYR A 93 2.65 5.09 -14.58
N VAL A 94 3.74 5.85 -14.67
CA VAL A 94 3.78 7.22 -15.15
C VAL A 94 5.15 7.46 -15.80
N SER A 95 5.19 8.20 -16.91
CA SER A 95 6.46 8.54 -17.55
C SER A 95 7.31 9.44 -16.64
N ASN A 96 8.64 9.34 -16.79
CA ASN A 96 9.62 10.21 -16.12
C ASN A 96 9.57 10.18 -14.58
N ASN A 97 9.04 9.11 -13.96
CA ASN A 97 8.94 8.96 -12.50
C ASN A 97 8.18 10.12 -11.82
N ALA A 98 7.18 10.70 -12.49
CA ALA A 98 6.31 11.75 -11.93
C ALA A 98 5.29 11.18 -10.91
N PHE A 99 5.80 10.45 -9.90
CA PHE A 99 5.00 9.81 -8.85
C PHE A 99 4.26 10.83 -7.99
N ALA A 100 3.23 10.36 -7.28
CA ALA A 100 2.55 11.16 -6.27
C ALA A 100 3.55 11.67 -5.24
N LYS A 101 3.50 12.97 -4.97
CA LYS A 101 4.44 13.66 -4.07
C LYS A 101 3.95 13.71 -2.63
N SER A 102 2.73 13.26 -2.34
CA SER A 102 2.19 13.14 -0.99
C SER A 102 1.06 12.11 -0.96
N VAL A 103 0.70 11.67 0.25
CA VAL A 103 -0.44 10.78 0.48
C VAL A 103 -1.75 11.43 0.02
N ALA A 104 -1.90 12.75 0.22
CA ALA A 104 -3.04 13.51 -0.25
C ALA A 104 -3.16 13.50 -1.78
N GLN A 105 -2.04 13.71 -2.49
CA GLN A 105 -2.03 13.62 -3.94
C GLN A 105 -2.40 12.21 -4.42
N ALA A 106 -1.83 11.16 -3.81
CA ALA A 106 -2.18 9.78 -4.13
C ALA A 106 -3.67 9.50 -3.91
N ALA A 107 -4.28 10.08 -2.87
CA ALA A 107 -5.70 9.97 -2.60
C ALA A 107 -6.59 10.63 -3.68
N GLU A 108 -6.21 11.81 -4.18
CA GLU A 108 -6.90 12.47 -5.29
C GLU A 108 -6.84 11.64 -6.58
N GLU A 109 -5.70 11.00 -6.84
CA GLU A 109 -5.47 10.15 -8.00
C GLU A 109 -6.34 8.88 -7.95
N VAL A 110 -6.42 8.23 -6.78
CA VAL A 110 -7.31 7.09 -6.56
C VAL A 110 -8.78 7.51 -6.66
N ALA A 111 -9.18 8.63 -6.06
CA ALA A 111 -10.56 9.12 -6.16
C ALA A 111 -10.96 9.43 -7.61
N PHE A 112 -10.03 9.96 -8.42
CA PHE A 112 -10.25 10.17 -9.84
C PHE A 112 -10.33 8.86 -10.63
N PHE A 113 -9.41 7.92 -10.36
CA PHE A 113 -9.45 6.58 -10.94
C PHE A 113 -10.82 5.93 -10.68
N LEU A 114 -11.36 6.01 -9.46
CA LEU A 114 -12.63 5.38 -9.12
C LEU A 114 -13.80 5.96 -9.90
N GLN A 115 -13.78 7.25 -10.21
CA GLN A 115 -14.79 7.85 -11.09
C GLN A 115 -14.70 7.28 -12.52
N ARG A 116 -13.49 7.00 -13.02
CA ARG A 116 -13.31 6.31 -14.31
C ARG A 116 -13.74 4.85 -14.24
N PHE A 117 -13.40 4.16 -13.15
CA PHE A 117 -13.73 2.76 -12.96
C PHE A 117 -15.25 2.54 -13.01
N VAL A 118 -16.03 3.36 -12.32
CA VAL A 118 -17.49 3.24 -12.31
C VAL A 118 -18.16 3.63 -13.63
N GLU A 119 -17.48 4.39 -14.50
CA GLU A 119 -17.93 4.62 -15.88
C GLU A 119 -17.74 3.37 -16.76
N VAL A 120 -16.65 2.63 -16.55
CA VAL A 120 -16.36 1.38 -17.28
C VAL A 120 -17.27 0.24 -16.83
N PHE A 121 -17.56 0.17 -15.53
CA PHE A 121 -18.38 -0.89 -14.92
C PHE A 121 -19.69 -0.34 -14.32
N PRO A 122 -20.60 0.23 -15.13
CA PRO A 122 -21.83 0.85 -14.66
C PRO A 122 -22.81 -0.16 -14.04
N GLU A 123 -22.62 -1.46 -14.24
CA GLU A 123 -23.45 -2.52 -13.65
C GLU A 123 -23.33 -2.66 -12.13
N TYR A 124 -22.34 -2.00 -11.51
CA TYR A 124 -22.25 -1.86 -10.05
C TYR A 124 -23.08 -0.68 -9.52
N ALA A 125 -23.59 0.17 -10.41
CA ALA A 125 -24.39 1.31 -10.02
C ALA A 125 -25.80 0.87 -9.60
N ARG A 126 -26.31 1.51 -8.54
CA ARG A 126 -27.64 1.26 -8.01
C ARG A 126 -28.31 2.55 -7.59
N SER A 127 -29.64 2.53 -7.54
CA SER A 127 -30.41 3.63 -6.95
C SER A 127 -30.12 3.69 -5.45
N VAL A 128 -29.51 4.78 -5.01
CA VAL A 128 -29.20 5.04 -3.61
C VAL A 128 -30.12 6.12 -3.07
N HIS A 129 -30.78 5.80 -1.96
CA HIS A 129 -31.50 6.77 -1.16
C HIS A 129 -30.51 7.33 -0.13
N SER A 130 -30.24 8.63 -0.22
CA SER A 130 -29.40 9.34 0.74
C SER A 130 -30.21 10.40 1.47
N VAL A 131 -29.67 10.92 2.57
CA VAL A 131 -30.24 12.05 3.33
C VAL A 131 -30.34 13.33 2.46
N HIS A 132 -29.70 13.35 1.29
CA HIS A 132 -29.69 14.45 0.33
C HIS A 132 -30.49 14.15 -0.95
N GLY A 133 -31.30 13.07 -0.99
CA GLY A 133 -32.16 12.70 -2.12
C GLY A 133 -31.87 11.32 -2.71
N THR A 134 -32.66 10.95 -3.71
CA THR A 134 -32.49 9.71 -4.50
C THR A 134 -31.58 9.96 -5.71
N GLY A 135 -30.50 9.18 -5.83
CA GLY A 135 -29.56 9.24 -6.96
C GLY A 135 -29.12 7.84 -7.39
N THR A 136 -28.27 7.75 -8.41
CA THR A 136 -27.64 6.49 -8.86
C THR A 136 -26.14 6.56 -8.59
N GLY A 137 -25.56 5.53 -7.99
CA GLY A 137 -24.12 5.46 -7.71
C GLY A 137 -23.64 4.06 -7.35
N VAL A 138 -22.33 3.88 -7.28
CA VAL A 138 -21.65 2.63 -6.94
C VAL A 138 -21.23 2.66 -5.49
N GLU A 139 -21.64 1.67 -4.73
CA GLU A 139 -21.21 1.51 -3.35
C GLU A 139 -19.84 0.88 -3.26
N VAL A 140 -18.96 1.57 -2.54
CA VAL A 140 -17.55 1.22 -2.43
C VAL A 140 -17.15 1.07 -0.97
N TYR A 141 -16.46 -0.02 -0.68
CA TYR A 141 -15.66 -0.19 0.52
C TYR A 141 -14.18 -0.08 0.16
N ILE A 142 -13.39 0.58 0.98
CA ILE A 142 -11.94 0.63 0.79
C ILE A 142 -11.32 -0.18 1.92
N ALA A 143 -10.57 -1.21 1.55
CA ALA A 143 -9.87 -2.08 2.47
C ALA A 143 -8.38 -2.09 2.12
N GLY A 144 -7.56 -2.49 3.08
CA GLY A 144 -6.13 -2.61 2.84
C GLY A 144 -5.35 -2.83 4.13
N GLU A 145 -4.03 -2.87 4.01
CA GLU A 145 -3.15 -3.18 5.12
C GLU A 145 -1.87 -2.34 5.17
N SER A 146 -1.17 -2.38 6.32
CA SER A 146 0.13 -1.75 6.48
C SER A 146 0.09 -0.23 6.26
N TYR A 147 0.94 0.32 5.38
CA TYR A 147 0.93 1.73 5.01
C TYR A 147 -0.38 2.20 4.33
N ALA A 148 -1.26 1.28 3.90
CA ALA A 148 -2.64 1.65 3.53
C ALA A 148 -3.41 2.28 4.70
N GLY A 149 -2.94 2.09 5.94
CA GLY A 149 -3.36 2.88 7.10
C GLY A 149 -3.24 4.39 6.88
N GLN A 150 -2.24 4.85 6.11
CA GLN A 150 -2.16 6.25 5.66
C GLN A 150 -3.07 6.52 4.45
N TYR A 151 -3.04 5.66 3.42
CA TYR A 151 -3.79 5.92 2.18
C TYR A 151 -5.31 5.97 2.40
N ILE A 152 -5.86 5.00 3.13
CA ILE A 152 -7.31 4.76 3.20
C ILE A 152 -8.06 5.93 3.83
N PRO A 153 -7.65 6.51 4.98
CA PRO A 153 -8.34 7.67 5.53
C PRO A 153 -8.25 8.91 4.62
N TYR A 154 -7.14 9.13 3.92
CA TYR A 154 -7.02 10.24 2.97
C TYR A 154 -7.95 10.05 1.77
N ILE A 155 -8.03 8.84 1.19
CA ILE A 155 -8.95 8.53 0.09
C ILE A 155 -10.41 8.68 0.57
N ALA A 156 -10.72 8.17 1.75
CA ALA A 156 -12.05 8.29 2.33
C ALA A 156 -12.46 9.75 2.50
N HIS A 157 -11.56 10.57 3.03
CA HIS A 157 -11.77 12.01 3.20
C HIS A 157 -12.04 12.72 1.87
N GLU A 158 -11.30 12.39 0.81
CA GLU A 158 -11.52 12.94 -0.53
C GLU A 158 -12.87 12.49 -1.11
N LEU A 159 -13.24 11.21 -1.00
CA LEU A 159 -14.53 10.71 -1.47
C LEU A 159 -15.71 11.35 -0.72
N ILE A 160 -15.58 11.59 0.58
CA ILE A 160 -16.60 12.29 1.38
C ILE A 160 -16.78 13.73 0.89
N LYS A 161 -15.69 14.46 0.58
CA LYS A 161 -15.76 15.81 -0.01
C LYS A 161 -16.47 15.81 -1.36
N MET A 162 -16.23 14.78 -2.17
CA MET A 162 -16.78 14.66 -3.53
C MET A 162 -18.19 14.04 -3.59
N ARG A 163 -18.77 13.61 -2.47
CA ARG A 163 -19.99 12.78 -2.41
C ARG A 163 -21.21 13.31 -3.18
N THR A 164 -21.33 14.63 -3.37
CA THR A 164 -22.45 15.24 -4.10
C THR A 164 -22.20 15.36 -5.61
N ARG A 165 -20.97 15.11 -6.05
CA ARG A 165 -20.50 15.30 -7.43
C ARG A 165 -19.89 14.04 -8.05
N SER A 166 -19.80 12.96 -7.26
CA SER A 166 -19.21 11.69 -7.68
C SER A 166 -20.24 10.57 -7.63
N PRO A 167 -20.31 9.69 -8.66
CA PRO A 167 -21.08 8.46 -8.60
C PRO A 167 -20.49 7.42 -7.64
N VAL A 168 -19.31 7.66 -7.05
CA VAL A 168 -18.66 6.77 -6.08
C VAL A 168 -19.17 7.08 -4.67
N LEU A 169 -19.80 6.10 -4.03
CA LEU A 169 -20.44 6.24 -2.73
C LEU A 169 -19.72 5.37 -1.70
N LEU A 170 -18.92 6.02 -0.85
CA LEU A 170 -18.18 5.34 0.21
C LEU A 170 -19.13 4.79 1.29
N ARG A 171 -19.01 3.49 1.58
CA ARG A 171 -19.84 2.77 2.56
C ARG A 171 -19.09 2.26 3.78
N GLY A 172 -17.78 2.25 3.75
CA GLY A 172 -16.96 1.88 4.89
C GLY A 172 -15.49 1.77 4.51
N ILE A 173 -14.62 1.87 5.52
CA ILE A 173 -13.20 1.59 5.38
C ILE A 173 -12.73 0.50 6.33
N ALA A 174 -11.82 -0.36 5.88
CA ALA A 174 -11.21 -1.43 6.67
C ALA A 174 -9.68 -1.36 6.57
N ILE A 175 -8.99 -1.41 7.71
CA ILE A 175 -7.52 -1.25 7.77
C ILE A 175 -6.95 -2.37 8.61
N GLY A 176 -6.19 -3.27 7.98
CA GLY A 176 -5.48 -4.38 8.63
C GLY A 176 -4.07 -3.97 9.00
N ASN A 177 -3.62 -4.25 10.23
CA ASN A 177 -2.23 -4.08 10.66
C ASN A 177 -1.65 -2.73 10.18
N GLY A 178 -2.43 -1.66 10.40
CA GLY A 178 -2.20 -0.38 9.73
C GLY A 178 -1.18 0.51 10.42
N TYR A 179 -0.36 1.21 9.63
CA TYR A 179 0.41 2.36 10.11
C TYR A 179 -0.46 3.62 9.98
N ILE A 180 -1.11 4.05 11.07
CA ILE A 180 -2.17 5.07 11.07
C ILE A 180 -1.76 6.29 11.90
N ASP A 181 -1.31 6.05 13.14
CA ASP A 181 -0.81 7.07 14.06
C ASP A 181 0.61 6.72 14.51
N PRO A 182 1.63 7.26 13.84
CA PRO A 182 3.03 7.01 14.17
C PRO A 182 3.36 7.32 15.61
N VAL A 183 2.80 8.40 16.18
CA VAL A 183 3.17 8.85 17.53
C VAL A 183 2.72 7.86 18.60
N THR A 184 1.50 7.35 18.51
CA THR A 184 0.97 6.41 19.51
C THR A 184 1.40 4.96 19.25
N GLN A 185 1.71 4.61 18.00
CA GLN A 185 2.21 3.30 17.62
C GLN A 185 3.70 3.12 17.92
N SER A 186 4.50 4.19 17.88
CA SER A 186 5.94 4.16 18.14
C SER A 186 6.32 3.47 19.45
N GLY A 187 7.35 2.62 19.36
CA GLY A 187 7.93 1.92 20.52
C GLY A 187 7.12 0.71 20.99
N SER A 188 5.92 0.49 20.42
CA SER A 188 5.12 -0.71 20.71
C SER A 188 5.78 -1.99 20.21
N GLU A 189 6.70 -1.91 19.26
CA GLU A 189 7.49 -3.04 18.76
C GLU A 189 8.31 -3.67 19.88
N LEU A 190 8.96 -2.85 20.72
CA LEU A 190 9.71 -3.33 21.87
C LEU A 190 8.80 -4.01 22.90
N ASP A 191 7.62 -3.42 23.16
CA ASP A 191 6.63 -4.02 24.06
C ASP A 191 6.13 -5.36 23.52
N MET A 192 5.90 -5.45 22.21
CA MET A 192 5.50 -6.68 21.52
C MET A 192 6.59 -7.76 21.63
N MET A 193 7.87 -7.39 21.48
CA MET A 193 8.99 -8.33 21.67
C MET A 193 9.11 -8.79 23.13
N VAL A 194 8.88 -7.91 24.11
CA VAL A 194 8.88 -8.27 25.53
C VAL A 194 7.72 -9.22 25.84
N GLU A 195 6.51 -8.92 25.37
CA GLU A 195 5.33 -9.77 25.55
C GLU A 195 5.50 -11.14 24.90
N SER A 196 6.11 -11.18 23.72
CA SER A 196 6.41 -12.42 23.00
C SER A 196 7.58 -13.21 23.60
N GLY A 197 8.22 -12.71 24.67
CA GLY A 197 9.35 -13.35 25.34
C GLY A 197 10.67 -13.30 24.55
N LEU A 198 10.71 -12.52 23.47
CA LEU A 198 11.86 -12.34 22.57
C LEU A 198 12.84 -11.30 23.08
N TRP A 199 12.38 -10.39 23.95
CA TRP A 199 13.20 -9.38 24.60
C TRP A 199 13.04 -9.40 26.12
N LYS A 200 14.13 -9.19 26.86
CA LYS A 200 14.10 -8.96 28.31
C LYS A 200 14.45 -7.51 28.58
N LYS A 201 13.50 -6.77 29.15
CA LYS A 201 13.66 -5.35 29.46
C LYS A 201 14.81 -5.13 30.45
N SER A 202 15.89 -4.48 30.01
CA SER A 202 16.98 -3.99 30.86
C SER A 202 16.66 -2.59 31.41
N SER A 203 17.30 -2.17 32.49
CA SER A 203 17.22 -0.78 33.01
C SER A 203 17.76 0.27 32.02
N SER A 204 18.52 -0.16 31.01
CA SER A 204 18.96 0.64 29.86
C SER A 204 17.95 0.73 28.72
N ASP A 205 16.93 -0.15 28.69
CA ASP A 205 15.92 -0.23 27.63
C ASP A 205 14.70 0.62 28.00
N ASN A 206 14.94 1.85 28.45
CA ASN A 206 13.88 2.83 28.61
C ASN A 206 13.63 3.40 27.20
N PRO A 207 12.50 3.07 26.53
CA PRO A 207 12.09 3.88 25.41
C PRO A 207 11.98 5.30 25.98
N GLY A 208 12.70 6.25 25.40
CA GLY A 208 12.65 7.64 25.84
C GLY A 208 11.23 8.20 25.78
N PRO A 209 11.05 9.51 26.03
CA PRO A 209 9.78 10.16 25.69
C PRO A 209 9.38 9.81 24.25
N LEU A 210 8.07 9.63 24.03
CA LEU A 210 7.43 9.32 22.73
C LEU A 210 8.25 9.90 21.59
N LEU A 211 8.94 9.03 20.85
CA LEU A 211 9.99 9.43 19.94
C LEU A 211 9.40 10.26 18.80
N GLU A 212 10.01 11.41 18.49
CA GLU A 212 9.62 12.21 17.35
C GLU A 212 9.70 11.36 16.07
N TYR A 213 8.72 11.55 15.17
CA TYR A 213 8.41 10.83 13.93
C TYR A 213 9.59 10.26 13.10
N ARG A 214 10.81 10.79 13.25
CA ARG A 214 12.01 10.37 12.51
C ARG A 214 12.67 9.10 13.06
N GLU A 215 12.32 8.64 14.25
CA GLU A 215 13.01 7.50 14.89
C GLU A 215 12.31 6.15 14.69
N CYS A 216 11.15 6.06 14.01
CA CYS A 216 10.42 4.79 13.85
C CYS A 216 11.21 3.77 13.01
N ASP A 217 11.75 4.21 11.87
CA ASP A 217 12.63 3.40 11.03
C ASP A 217 13.90 3.02 11.80
N ASP A 218 14.43 3.93 12.61
CA ASP A 218 15.63 3.69 13.43
C ASP A 218 15.37 2.66 14.52
N VAL A 219 14.18 2.67 15.16
CA VAL A 219 13.78 1.65 16.15
C VAL A 219 13.67 0.28 15.49
N LEU A 220 13.03 0.18 14.32
CA LEU A 220 12.91 -1.08 13.61
C LEU A 220 14.27 -1.60 13.12
N VAL A 221 15.12 -0.71 12.60
CA VAL A 221 16.51 -1.04 12.21
C VAL A 221 17.31 -1.51 13.41
N GLU A 222 17.16 -0.85 14.56
CA GLU A 222 17.83 -1.25 15.79
C GLU A 222 17.32 -2.62 16.27
N ILE A 223 16.02 -2.89 16.20
CA ILE A 223 15.43 -4.21 16.49
C ILE A 223 16.01 -5.28 15.56
N MET A 224 16.08 -5.02 14.25
CA MET A 224 16.67 -5.96 13.28
C MET A 224 18.16 -6.19 13.57
N ASN A 225 18.91 -5.14 13.88
CA ASN A 225 20.32 -5.23 14.24
C ASN A 225 20.53 -6.04 15.52
N LYS A 226 19.80 -5.73 16.59
CA LYS A 226 19.94 -6.43 17.88
C LYS A 226 19.47 -7.88 17.80
N SER A 227 18.37 -8.15 17.10
CA SER A 227 17.89 -9.52 16.90
C SER A 227 18.90 -10.35 16.12
N THR A 228 19.55 -9.79 15.09
CA THR A 228 20.58 -10.50 14.32
C THR A 228 21.69 -11.09 15.20
N HIS A 229 22.09 -10.39 16.26
CA HIS A 229 23.13 -10.85 17.19
C HIS A 229 22.65 -11.90 18.20
N GLY A 230 21.34 -11.97 18.46
CA GLY A 230 20.75 -12.94 19.39
C GLY A 230 20.51 -14.32 18.77
N TYR A 231 20.33 -14.40 17.46
CA TYR A 231 20.06 -15.66 16.75
C TYR A 231 21.31 -16.40 16.26
N VAL A 232 22.48 -15.75 16.25
CA VAL A 232 23.73 -16.34 15.72
C VAL A 232 24.73 -16.56 16.85
N SER A 233 25.14 -17.81 17.06
CA SER A 233 26.29 -18.11 17.90
C SER A 233 27.57 -17.60 17.23
N PRO A 234 28.50 -16.93 17.95
CA PRO A 234 29.76 -16.45 17.38
C PRO A 234 30.63 -17.53 16.70
N ALA A 235 30.32 -18.81 16.95
CA ALA A 235 31.04 -19.97 16.43
C ALA A 235 30.42 -20.59 15.16
N ASP A 236 29.31 -20.05 14.64
CA ASP A 236 28.59 -20.66 13.53
C ASP A 236 28.89 -19.97 12.17
N SER A 237 29.26 -20.76 11.16
CA SER A 237 29.43 -20.30 9.77
C SER A 237 28.11 -20.18 9.00
N SER A 238 26.99 -20.52 9.64
CA SER A 238 25.64 -20.41 9.08
C SER A 238 25.28 -18.96 8.72
N PRO A 239 24.43 -18.75 7.70
CA PRO A 239 23.99 -17.41 7.33
C PRO A 239 23.26 -16.75 8.49
N LYS A 240 23.57 -15.47 8.73
CA LYS A 240 22.98 -14.70 9.83
C LYS A 240 21.46 -14.63 9.69
N ARG A 241 20.75 -14.77 10.80
CA ARG A 241 19.28 -14.69 10.86
C ARG A 241 18.84 -13.58 11.79
N CYS A 242 17.68 -13.00 11.53
CA CYS A 242 17.02 -11.98 12.33
C CYS A 242 15.54 -12.33 12.47
N ILE A 243 14.86 -11.66 13.40
CA ILE A 243 13.41 -11.83 13.55
C ILE A 243 12.69 -11.39 12.27
N ASN A 244 11.60 -12.09 11.93
CA ASN A 244 10.69 -11.63 10.89
C ASN A 244 9.82 -10.48 11.45
N ILE A 245 9.94 -9.29 10.86
CA ILE A 245 9.19 -8.10 11.29
C ILE A 245 7.67 -8.19 11.05
N TYR A 246 7.22 -9.18 10.27
CA TYR A 246 5.81 -9.41 9.97
C TYR A 246 5.18 -10.52 10.83
N ASP A 247 5.98 -11.37 11.47
CA ASP A 247 5.50 -12.42 12.37
C ASP A 247 6.56 -12.76 13.43
N VAL A 248 6.29 -12.40 14.69
CA VAL A 248 7.20 -12.63 15.83
C VAL A 248 7.52 -14.10 16.08
N ARG A 249 6.77 -15.03 15.50
CA ARG A 249 7.01 -16.47 15.62
C ARG A 249 8.08 -16.97 14.64
N LEU A 250 8.44 -16.17 13.64
CA LEU A 250 9.30 -16.55 12.53
C LEU A 250 10.63 -15.79 12.55
N ASP A 251 11.60 -16.34 11.84
CA ASP A 251 12.89 -15.72 11.55
C ASP A 251 13.17 -15.73 10.04
N ASP A 252 14.10 -14.88 9.60
CA ASP A 252 14.51 -14.77 8.21
C ASP A 252 16.02 -14.49 8.11
N LEU A 253 16.59 -14.63 6.91
CA LEU A 253 17.97 -14.29 6.62
C LEU A 253 18.19 -12.78 6.82
N SER A 254 19.29 -12.42 7.47
CA SER A 254 19.73 -11.03 7.55
C SER A 254 20.42 -10.62 6.24
N PRO A 255 20.14 -9.43 5.68
CA PRO A 255 19.34 -8.34 6.24
C PRO A 255 17.86 -8.31 5.80
N ALA A 256 17.32 -9.40 5.24
CA ALA A 256 15.94 -9.43 4.76
C ALA A 256 14.92 -9.38 5.91
N CYS A 257 15.13 -10.09 7.02
CA CYS A 257 14.37 -9.94 8.27
C CYS A 257 12.83 -9.92 8.11
N GLY A 258 12.29 -10.68 7.17
CA GLY A 258 10.86 -10.71 6.84
C GLY A 258 10.58 -10.37 5.38
N MET A 259 11.51 -9.76 4.64
CA MET A 259 11.29 -9.43 3.23
C MET A 259 11.26 -10.64 2.30
N ASN A 260 11.65 -11.83 2.76
CA ASN A 260 11.45 -13.08 2.00
C ASN A 260 10.10 -13.76 2.33
N TRP A 261 9.33 -13.20 3.25
CA TRP A 261 8.02 -13.68 3.66
C TRP A 261 6.91 -12.91 2.91
N PRO A 262 5.77 -13.54 2.60
CA PRO A 262 5.39 -14.93 2.87
C PRO A 262 5.99 -15.94 1.87
N HIS A 263 5.95 -17.25 2.18
CA HIS A 263 6.46 -18.30 1.29
C HIS A 263 5.85 -18.29 -0.13
N GLY A 264 4.65 -17.73 -0.29
CA GLY A 264 3.99 -17.57 -1.59
C GLY A 264 4.57 -16.45 -2.46
N LEU A 265 5.39 -15.56 -1.90
CA LEU A 265 5.86 -14.35 -2.58
C LEU A 265 6.80 -14.66 -3.76
N ALA A 266 7.82 -15.49 -3.56
CA ALA A 266 8.75 -15.87 -4.64
C ALA A 266 8.05 -16.54 -5.83
N PRO A 267 7.15 -17.53 -5.64
CA PRO A 267 6.32 -18.05 -6.73
C PRO A 267 5.47 -16.99 -7.44
N THR A 268 4.94 -15.98 -6.73
CA THR A 268 4.18 -14.88 -7.33
C THR A 268 5.05 -14.05 -8.26
N TYR A 269 6.27 -13.71 -7.86
CA TYR A 269 7.25 -13.04 -8.72
C TYR A 269 7.53 -13.85 -10.00
N GLU A 270 7.80 -15.15 -9.85
CA GLU A 270 8.06 -16.04 -10.98
C GLU A 270 6.85 -16.11 -11.94
N TYR A 271 5.64 -16.17 -11.40
CA TYR A 271 4.42 -16.23 -12.18
C TYR A 271 4.15 -14.94 -12.96
N LEU A 272 4.23 -13.78 -12.30
CA LEU A 272 3.98 -12.47 -12.91
C LEU A 272 5.11 -12.01 -13.84
N ALA A 273 6.30 -12.62 -13.75
CA ALA A 273 7.38 -12.40 -14.71
C ALA A 273 7.10 -13.05 -16.08
N ARG A 274 6.24 -14.07 -16.14
CA ARG A 274 5.98 -14.78 -17.40
C ARG A 274 5.26 -13.89 -18.41
N LYS A 275 5.75 -13.91 -19.66
CA LYS A 275 5.18 -13.12 -20.75
C LYS A 275 3.72 -13.45 -21.03
N ASP A 276 3.39 -14.74 -21.10
CA ASP A 276 2.02 -15.20 -21.35
C ASP A 276 1.03 -14.77 -20.26
N VAL A 277 1.48 -14.70 -19.01
CA VAL A 277 0.69 -14.17 -17.89
C VAL A 277 0.48 -12.66 -18.02
N ARG A 278 1.55 -11.89 -18.30
CA ARG A 278 1.46 -10.44 -18.51
C ARG A 278 0.55 -10.07 -19.69
N GLU A 279 0.66 -10.79 -20.80
CA GLU A 279 -0.21 -10.63 -21.98
C GLU A 279 -1.68 -10.94 -21.64
N ALA A 280 -1.95 -12.03 -20.91
CA ALA A 280 -3.31 -12.38 -20.49
C ALA A 280 -3.93 -11.32 -19.56
N LEU A 281 -3.11 -10.66 -18.76
CA LEU A 281 -3.48 -9.60 -17.82
C LEU A 281 -3.50 -8.19 -18.44
N HIS A 282 -3.30 -8.07 -19.75
CA HIS A 282 -3.27 -6.78 -20.47
C HIS A 282 -2.19 -5.82 -19.95
N VAL A 283 -1.06 -6.34 -19.47
CA VAL A 283 0.09 -5.54 -19.04
C VAL A 283 0.81 -4.99 -20.27
N ASP A 284 1.05 -3.68 -20.29
CA ASP A 284 1.72 -3.03 -21.43
C ASP A 284 3.25 -3.19 -21.33
N GLU A 285 3.82 -4.04 -22.17
CA GLU A 285 5.27 -4.32 -22.23
C GLU A 285 6.10 -3.07 -22.52
N LYS A 286 5.52 -2.02 -23.10
CA LYS A 286 6.23 -0.75 -23.34
C LYS A 286 6.62 -0.08 -22.02
N PHE A 287 5.75 -0.17 -21.01
CA PHE A 287 5.96 0.46 -19.71
C PHE A 287 6.55 -0.52 -18.68
N HIS A 288 6.35 -1.82 -18.89
CA HIS A 288 6.87 -2.89 -18.02
C HIS A 288 7.56 -3.98 -18.84
N PRO A 289 8.74 -3.72 -19.43
CA PRO A 289 9.51 -4.74 -20.15
C PRO A 289 10.16 -5.76 -19.18
N GLU A 290 10.40 -5.37 -17.93
CA GLU A 290 10.92 -6.23 -16.86
C GLU A 290 9.84 -6.96 -16.05
N ALA A 291 10.29 -7.90 -15.20
CA ALA A 291 9.44 -8.63 -14.27
C ALA A 291 8.72 -7.69 -13.28
N TRP A 292 7.53 -8.10 -12.83
CA TRP A 292 6.80 -7.42 -11.76
C TRP A 292 7.67 -7.27 -10.51
N VAL A 293 7.60 -6.09 -9.88
CA VAL A 293 8.27 -5.80 -8.62
C VAL A 293 7.20 -5.43 -7.61
N GLU A 294 7.16 -6.13 -6.49
CA GLU A 294 6.25 -5.88 -5.36
C GLU A 294 6.47 -4.46 -4.85
N CYS A 295 7.64 -4.17 -4.28
CA CYS A 295 7.92 -2.88 -3.65
C CYS A 295 8.91 -2.02 -4.44
N ARG A 296 8.43 -0.88 -4.96
CA ARG A 296 9.25 0.15 -5.60
C ARG A 296 9.65 1.24 -4.61
N GLN A 297 10.85 1.09 -4.05
CA GLN A 297 11.41 1.97 -3.00
C GLN A 297 11.48 3.47 -3.40
N ASN A 298 11.59 3.78 -4.68
CA ASN A 298 11.60 5.16 -5.16
C ASN A 298 10.24 5.86 -5.00
N VAL A 299 9.12 5.14 -5.04
CA VAL A 299 7.78 5.68 -4.76
C VAL A 299 7.70 6.06 -3.28
N GLY A 300 8.10 5.14 -2.40
CA GLY A 300 8.11 5.39 -0.97
C GLY A 300 9.02 6.56 -0.58
N GLY A 301 10.23 6.63 -1.14
CA GLY A 301 11.17 7.72 -0.90
C GLY A 301 10.61 9.12 -1.25
N VAL A 302 9.81 9.23 -2.30
CA VAL A 302 9.16 10.50 -2.68
C VAL A 302 8.06 10.89 -1.69
N ILE A 303 7.22 9.94 -1.29
CA ILE A 303 6.13 10.18 -0.33
C ILE A 303 6.68 10.56 1.04
N HIS A 304 7.70 9.83 1.53
CA HIS A 304 8.34 10.13 2.82
C HIS A 304 9.08 11.47 2.84
N ALA A 305 9.68 11.88 1.73
CA ALA A 305 10.36 13.16 1.60
C ALA A 305 9.41 14.38 1.52
N SER A 306 8.09 14.15 1.43
CA SER A 306 7.10 15.22 1.36
C SER A 306 6.90 15.89 2.70
N ALA A 307 6.63 17.20 2.69
CA ALA A 307 6.31 17.94 3.93
C ALA A 307 5.03 17.41 4.60
N ASP A 308 4.09 16.90 3.78
CA ASP A 308 2.82 16.31 4.22
C ASP A 308 2.98 14.92 4.85
N SER A 309 4.14 14.27 4.72
CA SER A 309 4.38 12.96 5.33
C SER A 309 4.26 13.01 6.86
N THR A 310 4.38 14.20 7.46
CA THR A 310 4.21 14.41 8.90
C THR A 310 2.75 14.42 9.35
N ASN A 311 1.78 14.54 8.43
CA ASN A 311 0.35 14.56 8.77
C ASN A 311 -0.21 13.14 8.84
N ALA A 312 -0.22 12.57 10.04
CA ALA A 312 -0.77 11.24 10.31
C ALA A 312 -2.27 11.16 9.96
N SER A 313 -2.62 10.11 9.22
CA SER A 313 -4.00 9.82 8.78
C SER A 313 -5.01 9.62 9.92
N VAL A 314 -4.55 9.30 11.14
CA VAL A 314 -5.40 9.23 12.35
C VAL A 314 -6.26 10.48 12.54
N THR A 315 -5.73 11.65 12.17
CA THR A 315 -6.41 12.95 12.28
C THR A 315 -7.69 13.05 11.44
N LEU A 316 -7.83 12.20 10.41
CA LEU A 316 -8.98 12.17 9.53
C LEU A 316 -10.11 11.25 10.05
N LEU A 317 -9.78 10.26 10.89
CA LEU A 317 -10.74 9.25 11.37
C LEU A 317 -11.98 9.84 12.07
N PRO A 318 -11.87 10.87 12.95
CA PRO A 318 -13.04 11.48 13.57
C PRO A 318 -14.02 12.05 12.53
N SER A 319 -13.51 12.78 11.54
CA SER A 319 -14.35 13.39 10.48
C SER A 319 -15.03 12.33 9.59
N ILE A 320 -14.36 11.21 9.34
CA ILE A 320 -14.91 10.07 8.58
C ILE A 320 -16.05 9.42 9.37
N LEU A 321 -15.85 9.20 10.67
CA LEU A 321 -16.86 8.64 11.56
C LEU A 321 -18.06 9.58 11.73
N ASP A 322 -17.84 10.90 11.81
CA ASP A 322 -18.87 11.93 11.86
C ASP A 322 -19.68 12.03 10.56
N ALA A 323 -19.04 11.78 9.42
CA ALA A 323 -19.72 11.65 8.13
C ALA A 323 -20.59 10.38 8.02
N GLY A 324 -20.60 9.52 9.05
CA GLY A 324 -21.39 8.30 9.12
C GLY A 324 -20.77 7.13 8.37
N VAL A 325 -19.49 7.20 8.02
CA VAL A 325 -18.76 6.10 7.37
C VAL A 325 -18.22 5.15 8.45
N PRO A 326 -18.63 3.88 8.48
CA PRO A 326 -18.09 2.88 9.39
C PRO A 326 -16.60 2.63 9.13
N VAL A 327 -15.84 2.48 10.21
CA VAL A 327 -14.40 2.18 10.18
C VAL A 327 -14.18 0.83 10.86
N LEU A 328 -13.46 -0.07 10.21
CA LEU A 328 -12.92 -1.29 10.79
C LEU A 328 -11.39 -1.17 10.85
N ILE A 329 -10.81 -1.34 12.04
CA ILE A 329 -9.38 -1.58 12.21
C ILE A 329 -9.23 -3.02 12.70
N PHE A 330 -8.33 -3.78 12.09
CA PHE A 330 -8.02 -5.13 12.57
C PHE A 330 -6.52 -5.35 12.64
N ALA A 331 -6.09 -6.23 13.53
CA ALA A 331 -4.67 -6.49 13.76
C ALA A 331 -4.44 -7.97 14.03
N GLY A 332 -3.53 -8.60 13.28
CA GLY A 332 -2.97 -9.88 13.68
C GLY A 332 -2.12 -9.76 14.94
N ASP A 333 -2.36 -10.61 15.93
CA ASP A 333 -1.69 -10.55 17.24
C ASP A 333 -0.26 -11.13 17.26
N LYS A 334 0.31 -11.44 16.09
CA LYS A 334 1.71 -11.87 15.90
C LYS A 334 2.53 -10.92 15.02
N ASP A 335 1.92 -9.86 14.51
CA ASP A 335 2.64 -8.81 13.79
C ASP A 335 3.56 -8.03 14.75
N LEU A 336 4.75 -7.64 14.26
CA LEU A 336 5.70 -6.80 14.99
C LEU A 336 5.64 -5.35 14.50
N ILE A 337 5.80 -5.11 13.19
CA ILE A 337 5.97 -3.77 12.62
C ILE A 337 4.73 -2.89 12.77
N CYS A 338 3.52 -3.46 12.68
CA CYS A 338 2.26 -2.74 12.90
C CYS A 338 1.41 -3.48 13.94
N ASN A 339 2.08 -3.86 15.03
CA ASN A 339 1.53 -4.72 16.07
C ASN A 339 0.24 -4.18 16.71
N TYR A 340 -0.49 -5.11 17.31
CA TYR A 340 -1.78 -4.82 17.92
C TYR A 340 -1.67 -3.87 19.13
N ILE A 341 -0.55 -3.85 19.87
CA ILE A 341 -0.36 -2.99 21.05
C ILE A 341 -0.36 -1.52 20.62
N GLY A 342 0.39 -1.18 19.56
CA GLY A 342 0.40 0.16 18.98
C GLY A 342 -0.99 0.60 18.50
N LEU A 343 -1.70 -0.29 17.80
CA LEU A 343 -3.06 0.00 17.32
C LEU A 343 -4.07 0.20 18.46
N GLU A 344 -3.96 -0.55 19.55
CA GLU A 344 -4.81 -0.35 20.73
C GLU A 344 -4.49 0.96 21.45
N ARG A 345 -3.21 1.33 21.58
CA ARG A 345 -2.81 2.65 22.09
C ARG A 345 -3.42 3.79 21.26
N MET A 346 -3.35 3.68 19.94
CA MET A 346 -3.93 4.65 19.02
C MET A 346 -5.45 4.77 19.23
N VAL A 347 -6.15 3.64 19.27
CA VAL A 347 -7.61 3.63 19.48
C VAL A 347 -8.00 4.18 20.86
N ASP A 348 -7.25 3.86 21.91
CA ASP A 348 -7.46 4.38 23.27
C ASP A 348 -7.15 5.88 23.38
N ALA A 349 -6.27 6.40 22.52
CA ALA A 349 -5.97 7.81 22.41
C ALA A 349 -6.97 8.60 21.54
N LEU A 350 -7.63 7.92 20.59
CA LEU A 350 -8.55 8.55 19.64
C LEU A 350 -9.80 9.12 20.34
N GLU A 351 -10.15 10.36 20.00
CA GLU A 351 -11.40 11.01 20.39
C GLU A 351 -12.33 11.11 19.19
N TRP A 352 -13.54 10.58 19.30
CA TRP A 352 -14.55 10.67 18.24
C TRP A 352 -15.96 10.67 18.82
N LYS A 353 -16.86 11.40 18.17
CA LYS A 353 -18.27 11.51 18.59
C LYS A 353 -18.43 11.82 20.08
N GLY A 354 -17.59 12.72 20.58
CA GLY A 354 -17.67 13.27 21.94
C GLY A 354 -17.06 12.43 23.06
N ALA A 355 -16.34 11.34 22.76
CA ALA A 355 -15.66 10.55 23.79
C ALA A 355 -14.36 9.92 23.28
N ARG A 356 -13.44 9.67 24.22
CA ARG A 356 -12.14 9.05 24.00
C ARG A 356 -12.21 7.53 24.16
N GLY A 357 -11.57 6.79 23.26
CA GLY A 357 -11.46 5.33 23.34
C GLY A 357 -12.80 4.58 23.32
N PHE A 358 -12.73 3.26 23.44
CA PHE A 358 -13.93 2.44 23.60
C PHE A 358 -14.49 2.56 25.03
N SER A 359 -15.81 2.71 25.14
CA SER A 359 -16.54 2.71 26.42
C SER A 359 -16.73 1.30 26.98
N ASP A 360 -16.90 0.33 26.08
CA ASP A 360 -17.31 -1.03 26.41
C ASP A 360 -16.13 -2.01 26.29
N PRO A 361 -16.09 -3.06 27.13
CA PRO A 361 -15.05 -4.08 27.05
C PRO A 361 -15.11 -4.86 25.72
N PRO A 362 -14.01 -5.50 25.31
CA PRO A 362 -14.04 -6.44 24.19
C PRO A 362 -14.99 -7.60 24.45
N VAL A 363 -15.61 -8.07 23.38
CA VAL A 363 -16.35 -9.35 23.37
C VAL A 363 -15.54 -10.41 22.63
N GLU A 364 -15.78 -11.66 22.98
CA GLU A 364 -15.17 -12.81 22.31
C GLU A 364 -15.64 -12.92 20.86
N TYR A 365 -14.73 -13.29 19.97
CA TYR A 365 -14.99 -13.62 18.58
C TYR A 365 -14.60 -15.08 18.33
N THR A 366 -15.54 -15.92 17.90
CA THR A 366 -15.27 -17.32 17.55
C THR A 366 -15.73 -17.65 16.14
N LEU A 367 -15.04 -18.60 15.50
CA LEU A 367 -15.40 -19.17 14.21
C LEU A 367 -15.29 -20.70 14.25
N GLY A 368 -16.39 -21.39 14.01
CA GLY A 368 -16.51 -22.85 14.10
C GLY A 368 -16.24 -23.36 15.52
N GLY A 369 -16.66 -22.60 16.54
CA GLY A 369 -16.40 -22.91 17.95
C GLY A 369 -14.93 -22.74 18.38
N ARG A 370 -14.06 -22.20 17.51
CA ARG A 370 -12.67 -21.89 17.83
C ARG A 370 -12.51 -20.40 18.09
N ASP A 371 -11.70 -20.07 19.07
CA ASP A 371 -11.30 -18.71 19.39
C ASP A 371 -10.61 -18.06 18.18
N ALA A 372 -11.22 -17.00 17.66
CA ALA A 372 -10.74 -16.20 16.54
C ALA A 372 -10.15 -14.85 17.00
N GLY A 373 -10.29 -14.52 18.29
CA GLY A 373 -9.79 -13.30 18.92
C GLY A 373 -10.88 -12.48 19.59
N ILE A 374 -10.75 -11.16 19.55
CA ILE A 374 -11.67 -10.23 20.23
C ILE A 374 -12.20 -9.15 19.30
N TRP A 375 -13.38 -8.65 19.63
CA TRP A 375 -14.08 -7.62 18.87
C TRP A 375 -14.56 -6.50 19.78
N ARG A 376 -14.41 -5.25 19.34
CA ARG A 376 -14.99 -4.05 19.96
C ARG A 376 -15.68 -3.22 18.89
N THR A 377 -16.86 -2.70 19.20
CA THR A 377 -17.52 -1.72 18.33
C THR A 377 -18.15 -0.63 19.18
N SER A 378 -17.89 0.63 18.83
CA SER A 378 -18.57 1.77 19.42
C SER A 378 -18.60 2.94 18.46
N ARG A 379 -19.75 3.63 18.40
CA ARG A 379 -19.92 4.91 17.68
C ARG A 379 -19.50 4.86 16.18
N GLY A 380 -19.54 3.69 15.55
CA GLY A 380 -19.21 3.47 14.14
C GLY A 380 -17.78 2.99 13.87
N LEU A 381 -16.91 2.93 14.89
CA LEU A 381 -15.60 2.31 14.81
C LEU A 381 -15.67 0.88 15.35
N SER A 382 -15.10 -0.08 14.62
CA SER A 382 -14.87 -1.44 15.09
C SER A 382 -13.38 -1.75 15.13
N TYR A 383 -12.94 -2.42 16.18
CA TYR A 383 -11.58 -2.95 16.32
C TYR A 383 -11.63 -4.46 16.50
N VAL A 384 -10.80 -5.19 15.77
CA VAL A 384 -10.71 -6.66 15.85
C VAL A 384 -9.26 -7.09 16.02
N ARG A 385 -8.97 -7.78 17.11
CA ARG A 385 -7.68 -8.46 17.28
C ARG A 385 -7.85 -9.89 16.78
N VAL A 386 -7.12 -10.26 15.73
CA VAL A 386 -7.19 -11.58 15.11
C VAL A 386 -6.12 -12.46 15.75
N LYS A 387 -6.57 -13.53 16.39
CA LYS A 387 -5.68 -14.44 17.10
C LYS A 387 -4.81 -15.26 16.15
N ASP A 388 -3.55 -15.43 16.52
CA ASP A 388 -2.51 -16.19 15.83
C ASP A 388 -2.27 -15.79 14.37
N ALA A 389 -2.47 -14.52 14.05
CA ALA A 389 -2.30 -13.93 12.72
C ALA A 389 -1.10 -12.97 12.68
N SER A 390 -0.37 -12.98 11.57
CA SER A 390 0.77 -12.11 11.27
C SER A 390 0.31 -10.72 10.79
N HIS A 391 1.23 -9.96 10.21
CA HIS A 391 0.96 -8.73 9.46
C HIS A 391 -0.09 -8.92 8.35
N MET A 392 -0.05 -10.05 7.63
CA MET A 392 -1.02 -10.39 6.59
C MET A 392 -2.06 -11.37 7.15
N ALA A 393 -2.97 -10.86 7.98
CA ALA A 393 -3.97 -11.70 8.66
C ALA A 393 -4.83 -12.54 7.70
N GLY A 394 -5.03 -12.07 6.46
CA GLY A 394 -5.74 -12.81 5.42
C GLY A 394 -5.00 -14.06 4.93
N VAL A 395 -3.67 -14.06 4.98
CA VAL A 395 -2.82 -15.21 4.63
C VAL A 395 -2.89 -16.28 5.73
N ASP A 396 -2.79 -15.88 7.01
CA ASP A 396 -2.80 -16.85 8.11
C ASP A 396 -4.20 -17.36 8.44
N LYS A 397 -5.20 -16.46 8.45
CA LYS A 397 -6.56 -16.71 8.92
C LYS A 397 -7.61 -16.33 7.87
N PRO A 398 -7.55 -16.87 6.65
CA PRO A 398 -8.41 -16.45 5.53
C PRO A 398 -9.90 -16.54 5.84
N LEU A 399 -10.35 -17.60 6.53
CA LEU A 399 -11.76 -17.75 6.90
C LEU A 399 -12.22 -16.75 7.96
N VAL A 400 -11.35 -16.41 8.91
CA VAL A 400 -11.66 -15.44 9.99
C VAL A 400 -11.74 -14.02 9.43
N VAL A 401 -10.78 -13.64 8.58
CA VAL A 401 -10.76 -12.33 7.92
C VAL A 401 -11.94 -12.20 6.96
N HIS A 402 -12.26 -13.26 6.21
CA HIS A 402 -13.44 -13.28 5.35
C HIS A 402 -14.73 -13.08 6.14
N ASP A 403 -14.96 -13.84 7.23
CA ASP A 403 -16.13 -13.66 8.11
C ASP A 403 -16.23 -12.23 8.68
N MET A 404 -15.11 -11.71 9.17
CA MET A 404 -14.98 -10.35 9.70
C MET A 404 -15.38 -9.31 8.64
N MET A 405 -14.89 -9.43 7.40
CA MET A 405 -15.24 -8.51 6.31
C MET A 405 -16.72 -8.62 5.91
N LEU A 406 -17.29 -9.83 5.86
CA LEU A 406 -18.72 -10.01 5.62
C LEU A 406 -19.57 -9.39 6.73
N ARG A 407 -19.14 -9.49 8.00
CA ARG A 407 -19.78 -8.84 9.14
C ARG A 407 -19.74 -7.33 9.01
N PHE A 408 -18.56 -6.77 8.76
CA PHE A 408 -18.33 -5.34 8.61
C PHE A 408 -19.19 -4.73 7.49
N MET A 409 -19.23 -5.38 6.33
CA MET A 409 -20.05 -4.94 5.20
C MET A 409 -21.55 -5.23 5.41
N ASN A 410 -21.93 -5.95 6.47
CA ASN A 410 -23.27 -6.45 6.69
C ASN A 410 -23.81 -7.30 5.51
N VAL A 411 -23.00 -8.25 5.02
CA VAL A 411 -23.45 -9.25 4.02
C VAL A 411 -24.23 -10.33 4.76
N SER A 412 -25.49 -10.54 4.40
CA SER A 412 -26.22 -11.75 4.77
C SER A 412 -25.95 -12.83 3.72
N VAL A 413 -25.39 -13.96 4.15
CA VAL A 413 -25.27 -15.14 3.29
C VAL A 413 -26.56 -15.95 3.41
N GLU A 414 -27.67 -15.37 2.93
CA GLU A 414 -28.95 -16.08 2.87
C GLU A 414 -29.00 -16.90 1.58
N ALA A 415 -28.61 -18.17 1.66
CA ALA A 415 -28.96 -19.09 0.60
C ALA A 415 -29.16 -20.52 1.12
N PRO A 416 -30.22 -21.22 0.68
CA PRO A 416 -30.53 -22.59 1.06
C PRO A 416 -29.64 -23.54 0.26
N PHE A 417 -28.36 -23.64 0.60
CA PHE A 417 -27.48 -24.61 -0.02
C PHE A 417 -27.45 -25.89 0.80
N THR A 418 -28.09 -26.93 0.26
CA THR A 418 -28.02 -28.31 0.76
C THR A 418 -26.63 -28.89 0.46
N GLY A 419 -25.91 -29.36 1.47
CA GLY A 419 -24.69 -30.18 1.30
C GLY A 419 -23.34 -29.49 1.49
N GLN A 420 -23.28 -28.22 1.93
CA GLN A 420 -22.00 -27.57 2.31
C GLN A 420 -21.89 -27.46 3.83
N SER A 421 -20.67 -27.66 4.36
CA SER A 421 -20.38 -27.48 5.78
C SER A 421 -20.71 -26.06 6.21
N ARG A 422 -21.45 -25.90 7.30
CA ARG A 422 -21.79 -24.60 7.88
C ARG A 422 -20.80 -24.29 8.99
N VAL A 423 -20.23 -23.09 8.99
CA VAL A 423 -19.36 -22.61 10.05
C VAL A 423 -20.12 -21.53 10.81
N GLU A 424 -20.40 -21.80 12.08
CA GLU A 424 -20.98 -20.81 12.98
C GLU A 424 -19.91 -19.80 13.38
N SER A 425 -20.27 -18.52 13.37
CA SER A 425 -19.43 -17.42 13.81
C SER A 425 -20.16 -16.67 14.91
N THR A 426 -19.49 -16.37 16.01
CA THR A 426 -20.09 -15.63 17.14
C THR A 426 -19.24 -14.42 17.51
N VAL A 427 -19.88 -13.28 17.74
CA VAL A 427 -19.25 -12.06 18.27
C VAL A 427 -20.09 -11.62 19.47
N GLY A 428 -19.61 -11.90 20.68
CA GLY A 428 -20.42 -11.83 21.90
C GLY A 428 -21.73 -12.61 21.72
N ASN A 429 -22.87 -11.93 21.85
CA ASN A 429 -24.19 -12.55 21.70
C ASN A 429 -24.69 -12.62 20.24
N SER A 430 -23.91 -12.13 19.27
CA SER A 430 -24.30 -12.06 17.85
C SER A 430 -23.78 -13.26 17.07
N THR A 431 -24.69 -14.16 16.68
CA THR A 431 -24.35 -15.37 15.92
C THR A 431 -24.71 -15.21 14.44
N ARG A 432 -23.79 -15.59 13.55
CA ARG A 432 -24.03 -15.72 12.10
C ARG A 432 -23.58 -17.10 11.63
N VAL A 433 -24.24 -17.65 10.62
CA VAL A 433 -23.86 -18.92 10.02
C VAL A 433 -23.36 -18.65 8.61
N HIS A 434 -22.13 -19.04 8.34
CA HIS A 434 -21.49 -18.90 7.04
C HIS A 434 -21.27 -20.27 6.40
N LEU A 435 -21.12 -20.28 5.08
CA LEU A 435 -20.74 -21.49 4.34
C LEU A 435 -19.23 -21.69 4.51
N ALA A 436 -18.81 -22.86 4.95
CA ALA A 436 -17.43 -23.28 4.77
C ALA A 436 -17.16 -23.34 3.26
N GLY A 437 -15.93 -23.01 2.85
CA GLY A 437 -15.46 -23.39 1.51
C GLY A 437 -15.60 -24.91 1.29
N PRO A 438 -15.44 -25.39 0.04
CA PRO A 438 -15.39 -26.83 -0.23
C PRO A 438 -14.39 -27.51 0.72
N PRO A 439 -14.66 -28.77 1.13
CA PRO A 439 -13.81 -29.47 2.09
C PRO A 439 -12.39 -29.52 1.55
N THR A 440 -11.48 -28.80 2.19
CA THR A 440 -10.06 -28.88 1.91
C THR A 440 -9.61 -30.28 2.33
N THR A 441 -9.30 -31.11 1.34
CA THR A 441 -8.41 -32.25 1.52
C THR A 441 -7.15 -31.74 2.21
N THR A 442 -6.93 -32.16 3.45
CA THR A 442 -5.68 -32.05 4.22
C THR A 442 -5.00 -30.68 4.13
N GLN A 443 -5.24 -29.81 5.12
CA GLN A 443 -4.22 -28.81 5.45
C GLN A 443 -2.90 -29.56 5.71
N PRO A 444 -1.79 -29.19 5.06
CA PRO A 444 -0.49 -29.63 5.50
C PRO A 444 -0.32 -29.13 6.94
N ASN A 445 0.04 -30.02 7.86
CA ASN A 445 0.44 -29.63 9.21
C ASN A 445 1.44 -28.47 9.13
N SER A 446 1.09 -27.32 9.70
CA SER A 446 2.01 -26.19 9.91
C SER A 446 3.16 -26.53 10.86
N ASP A 447 3.09 -27.70 11.51
CA ASP A 447 4.03 -28.10 12.57
C ASP A 447 5.27 -28.84 12.03
N ALA A 448 5.38 -29.00 10.70
CA ALA A 448 6.58 -29.55 10.06
C ALA A 448 6.92 -28.73 8.82
N VAL A 449 7.51 -27.55 9.03
CA VAL A 449 8.19 -26.80 7.96
C VAL A 449 9.57 -27.45 7.75
N PRO A 450 9.81 -28.18 6.64
CA PRO A 450 11.16 -28.62 6.34
C PRO A 450 12.03 -27.40 6.04
N LYS A 451 13.20 -27.31 6.69
CA LYS A 451 14.22 -26.30 6.39
C LYS A 451 14.48 -26.26 4.88
N ALA A 452 14.50 -25.06 4.30
CA ALA A 452 14.76 -24.87 2.88
C ALA A 452 16.09 -25.55 2.48
N PRO A 453 16.13 -26.32 1.37
CA PRO A 453 17.39 -26.84 0.86
C PRO A 453 18.25 -25.69 0.32
N GLU A 454 19.53 -25.71 0.67
CA GLU A 454 20.54 -24.78 0.15
C GLU A 454 20.72 -25.02 -1.36
N GLY A 455 20.17 -24.12 -2.18
CA GLY A 455 20.25 -24.19 -3.63
C GLY A 455 20.31 -22.80 -4.24
N THR A 456 21.51 -22.42 -4.69
CA THR A 456 21.88 -21.30 -5.58
C THR A 456 20.76 -20.31 -5.95
N TYR A 457 20.53 -19.33 -5.09
CA TYR A 457 19.87 -18.08 -5.46
C TYR A 457 20.78 -17.31 -6.42
N PHE A 458 20.26 -16.97 -7.60
CA PHE A 458 20.95 -16.13 -8.57
C PHE A 458 21.05 -14.70 -8.00
N ASN A 459 22.23 -14.35 -7.49
CA ASN A 459 22.50 -13.11 -6.76
C ASN A 459 22.56 -11.88 -7.71
N TYR A 460 21.41 -11.36 -8.13
CA TYR A 460 21.33 -10.10 -8.89
C TYR A 460 21.83 -8.89 -8.08
N SER A 461 21.75 -8.96 -6.74
CA SER A 461 22.22 -7.93 -5.81
C SER A 461 23.74 -7.72 -5.86
N LEU A 462 24.53 -8.79 -6.04
CA LEU A 462 25.98 -8.70 -6.09
C LEU A 462 26.47 -8.07 -7.40
N TRP A 463 25.83 -8.41 -8.53
CA TRP A 463 26.16 -7.83 -9.83
C TRP A 463 25.79 -6.33 -9.90
N PHE A 464 24.69 -5.94 -9.28
CA PHE A 464 24.28 -4.54 -9.21
C PHE A 464 25.28 -3.68 -8.41
N LEU A 465 25.75 -4.20 -7.26
CA LEU A 465 26.79 -3.55 -6.46
C LEU A 465 28.11 -3.40 -7.22
N VAL A 466 28.52 -4.43 -7.96
CA VAL A 466 29.72 -4.36 -8.81
C VAL A 466 29.57 -3.31 -9.91
N ILE A 467 28.40 -3.23 -10.58
CA ILE A 467 28.14 -2.24 -11.63
C ILE A 467 28.16 -0.82 -11.07
N VAL A 468 27.56 -0.60 -9.88
CA VAL A 468 27.55 0.71 -9.21
C VAL A 468 28.96 1.12 -8.81
N VAL A 469 29.75 0.22 -8.21
CA VAL A 469 31.13 0.51 -7.79
C VAL A 469 32.03 0.79 -9.00
N VAL A 470 31.89 0.03 -10.08
CA VAL A 470 32.64 0.25 -11.34
C VAL A 470 32.22 1.57 -12.00
N GLY A 471 30.94 1.92 -11.98
CA GLY A 471 30.43 3.19 -12.49
C GLY A 471 30.96 4.40 -11.71
N ILE A 472 31.00 4.30 -10.38
CA ILE A 472 31.57 5.32 -9.49
C ILE A 472 33.08 5.47 -9.75
N ALA A 473 33.82 4.36 -9.83
CA ALA A 473 35.25 4.38 -10.10
C ALA A 473 35.57 4.98 -11.50
N ALA A 474 34.79 4.65 -12.52
CA ALA A 474 34.92 5.22 -13.86
C ALA A 474 34.63 6.73 -13.88
N PHE A 475 33.61 7.19 -13.13
CA PHE A 475 33.27 8.61 -13.02
C PHE A 475 34.40 9.43 -12.35
N PHE A 476 34.96 8.93 -11.24
CA PHE A 476 36.07 9.59 -10.57
C PHE A 476 37.38 9.50 -11.35
N GLY A 477 37.63 8.37 -12.04
CA GLY A 477 38.75 8.21 -12.97
C GLY A 477 38.68 9.22 -14.13
N TYR A 478 37.51 9.35 -14.75
CA TYR A 478 37.26 10.32 -15.82
C TYR A 478 37.50 11.77 -15.35
N ARG A 479 36.99 12.15 -14.16
CA ARG A 479 37.23 13.50 -13.60
C ARG A 479 38.69 13.74 -13.27
N ARG A 480 39.43 12.71 -12.84
CA ARG A 480 40.87 12.82 -12.51
C ARG A 480 41.73 12.95 -13.76
N VAL A 481 41.39 12.24 -14.84
CA VAL A 481 42.05 12.38 -16.15
C VAL A 481 41.75 13.76 -16.76
N ARG A 482 40.50 14.23 -16.66
CA ARG A 482 40.11 15.55 -17.18
C ARG A 482 40.76 16.73 -16.43
N ARG A 483 41.08 16.56 -15.14
CA ARG A 483 41.83 17.55 -14.33
C ARG A 483 43.35 17.52 -14.56
N ARG A 484 43.88 16.47 -15.19
CA ARG A 484 45.32 16.30 -15.47
C ARG A 484 45.69 16.46 -16.95
N ALA A 485 44.72 16.71 -17.82
CA ALA A 485 44.99 17.05 -19.21
C ALA A 485 45.70 18.41 -19.27
N PRO A 486 46.94 18.49 -19.80
CA PRO A 486 47.61 19.77 -19.99
C PRO A 486 46.85 20.60 -21.02
N ALA A 487 46.72 21.90 -20.77
CA ALA A 487 46.10 22.84 -21.69
C ALA A 487 46.76 22.74 -23.07
N LEU A 488 46.02 22.24 -24.06
CA LEU A 488 46.43 22.31 -25.46
C LEU A 488 46.52 23.79 -25.85
N ALA A 489 47.69 24.19 -26.32
CA ALA A 489 48.01 25.54 -26.75
C ALA A 489 47.00 26.03 -27.81
N ALA A 490 46.45 27.22 -27.59
CA ALA A 490 45.64 27.92 -28.57
C ALA A 490 46.47 28.22 -29.83
N SER A 491 45.92 27.93 -31.00
CA SER A 491 46.51 28.24 -32.30
C SER A 491 46.70 29.76 -32.48
N PRO A 492 47.75 30.23 -33.18
CA PRO A 492 47.97 31.65 -33.40
C PRO A 492 46.91 32.23 -34.36
N PRO A 493 46.56 33.53 -34.23
CA PRO A 493 45.53 34.15 -35.06
C PRO A 493 46.00 34.29 -36.53
N PRO A 494 45.07 34.28 -37.50
CA PRO A 494 45.40 34.49 -38.91
C PRO A 494 45.83 35.94 -39.17
N ARG A 495 46.76 36.10 -40.13
CA ARG A 495 47.29 37.39 -40.59
C ARG A 495 46.22 38.26 -41.28
N PRO A 496 46.37 39.60 -41.25
CA PRO A 496 45.35 40.54 -41.71
C PRO A 496 45.26 40.62 -43.24
N VAL A 497 44.03 40.72 -43.75
CA VAL A 497 43.70 41.05 -45.14
C VAL A 497 43.37 42.56 -45.21
N PRO A 498 43.87 43.32 -46.20
CA PRO A 498 43.78 44.78 -46.19
C PRO A 498 42.38 45.33 -46.51
N ALA A 499 42.10 46.47 -45.91
CA ALA A 499 40.82 47.17 -45.86
C ALA A 499 40.36 47.76 -47.21
N ARG A 500 39.04 47.82 -47.39
CA ARG A 500 38.37 48.86 -48.19
C ARG A 500 37.03 49.29 -47.57
N HIS A 501 37.01 50.60 -47.24
CA HIS A 501 35.91 51.58 -47.20
C HIS A 501 34.65 51.24 -46.37
N VAL A 502 34.52 51.75 -45.13
CA VAL A 502 34.15 53.12 -44.71
C VAL A 502 32.70 53.48 -45.07
N TYR A 503 31.83 53.45 -44.06
CA TYR A 503 30.80 54.46 -43.78
C TYR A 503 30.48 54.40 -42.26
N GLU A 504 30.71 55.51 -41.55
CA GLU A 504 30.21 55.84 -40.20
C GLU A 504 28.98 56.77 -40.34
N PRO A 505 28.36 57.31 -39.25
CA PRO A 505 27.74 56.66 -38.07
C PRO A 505 26.34 57.28 -37.74
N VAL A 506 25.55 56.70 -36.82
CA VAL A 506 24.68 57.48 -35.89
C VAL A 506 24.44 56.67 -34.59
N PRO A 507 24.66 57.25 -33.38
CA PRO A 507 24.37 56.64 -32.08
C PRO A 507 23.01 57.08 -31.51
N VAL A 508 22.40 56.27 -30.64
CA VAL A 508 21.29 56.69 -29.76
C VAL A 508 21.57 56.22 -28.34
N GLU A 509 21.40 57.17 -27.41
CA GLU A 509 21.74 57.17 -25.99
C GLU A 509 20.91 56.20 -25.12
N ARG A 510 21.52 55.81 -23.98
CA ARG A 510 20.83 55.26 -22.81
C ARG A 510 20.22 56.38 -22.01
N ASP A 511 19.04 56.12 -21.46
CA ASP A 511 18.48 56.91 -20.36
C ASP A 511 18.23 55.95 -19.17
N ASP A 512 18.87 56.26 -18.05
CA ASP A 512 18.74 55.58 -16.76
C ASP A 512 17.54 56.19 -16.03
N ASN A 513 16.54 55.40 -15.62
CA ASN A 513 15.66 55.76 -14.51
C ASN A 513 14.78 54.60 -14.00
N VAL A 514 14.59 54.64 -12.68
CA VAL A 514 13.49 54.12 -11.84
C VAL A 514 13.80 52.93 -10.92
N GLU A 515 13.62 53.26 -9.63
CA GLU A 515 13.91 52.59 -8.38
C GLU A 515 12.91 51.51 -7.93
N LEU A 516 13.40 50.76 -6.92
CA LEU A 516 12.77 49.89 -5.94
C LEU A 516 11.38 50.30 -5.42
N SER A 517 10.51 49.30 -5.23
CA SER A 517 9.47 49.37 -4.19
C SER A 517 9.27 48.01 -3.50
N HIS A 518 9.32 48.05 -2.17
CA HIS A 518 8.92 47.01 -1.22
C HIS A 518 7.39 47.04 -1.05
N PHE A 519 6.78 45.89 -0.76
CA PHE A 519 5.51 45.85 -0.02
C PHE A 519 5.52 44.78 1.08
N ARG A 520 5.05 45.24 2.24
CA ARG A 520 4.87 44.62 3.55
C ARG A 520 3.37 44.33 3.70
N ILE A 521 3.00 43.28 4.43
CA ILE A 521 1.60 42.96 4.80
C ILE A 521 1.52 43.14 6.32
N ASP A 522 0.53 43.93 6.77
CA ASP A 522 0.17 44.16 8.17
C ASP A 522 -1.00 43.25 8.59
N ASP A 523 -1.04 42.94 9.89
CA ASP A 523 -2.07 42.22 10.63
C ASP A 523 -3.35 43.06 10.84
N ASP A 524 -4.50 42.37 10.82
CA ASP A 524 -5.65 42.55 11.74
C ASP A 524 -6.57 41.31 11.69
#